data_AF-A0A8T5PV70-F1
#
_entry.id   AF-A0A8T5PV70-F1
#
_cell.length_a   1.000
_cell.length_b   1.000
_cell.length_c   1.000
_cell.angle_alpha   90.00
_cell.angle_beta   90.00
_cell.angle_gamma   90.00
#
_symmetry.space_group_name_H-M   'P 1'
#
loop_
_entity.id
_entity.type
_entity.pdbx_description
1 polymer ?
#
loop_
_entity_poly.entity_id
_entity_poly.type
_entity_poly.pdbx_seq_one_letter_code
_entity_poly.pdbx_strand_id
1 'polypeptide(L)'
;MAFSKNFPRTIKGQSYPQWEEIFLTEQEERQEEQKSRKENLLLMKECIDDAAAVIKEKSLKSYETSIINMAIALFEKRASHTVYWKESRAKEKFDKLFQEK
;
A
#
# COMPACT_ATOMS: atom_id res chain seq x y z
N MET A 1 -18.78 -5.07 -3.50
CA MET A 1 -18.93 -3.75 -4.15
C MET A 1 -17.60 -3.42 -4.78
N ALA A 2 -17.59 -3.04 -6.06
CA ALA A 2 -16.35 -2.74 -6.78
C ALA A 2 -15.72 -1.43 -6.27
N PHE A 3 -14.44 -1.45 -5.94
CA PHE A 3 -13.64 -0.29 -5.59
C PHE A 3 -13.53 0.63 -6.81
N SER A 4 -13.88 1.90 -6.62
CA SER A 4 -13.72 2.94 -7.65
C SER A 4 -12.91 4.12 -7.13
N LYS A 5 -12.18 4.77 -8.05
CA LYS A 5 -11.50 6.03 -7.78
C LYS A 5 -11.50 6.92 -9.01
N ASN A 6 -11.64 8.22 -8.76
CA ASN A 6 -11.64 9.25 -9.79
C ASN A 6 -10.23 9.78 -10.05
N PHE A 7 -9.86 9.88 -11.31
CA PHE A 7 -8.58 10.44 -11.76
C PHE A 7 -8.80 11.59 -12.75
N PRO A 8 -8.01 12.67 -12.66
CA PRO A 8 -8.10 13.78 -13.59
C PRO A 8 -7.39 13.47 -14.92
N ARG A 9 -8.10 13.63 -16.04
CA ARG A 9 -7.58 13.53 -17.40
C ARG A 9 -7.34 14.91 -17.98
N THR A 10 -6.14 15.15 -18.47
CA THR A 10 -5.79 16.41 -19.16
C THR A 10 -6.08 16.24 -20.66
N ILE A 11 -6.95 17.08 -21.22
CA ILE A 11 -7.31 17.07 -22.64
C ILE A 11 -6.68 18.30 -23.30
N LYS A 12 -5.94 18.10 -24.40
CA LYS A 12 -5.33 19.22 -25.16
C LYS A 12 -6.44 20.17 -25.64
N GLY A 13 -6.41 21.42 -25.17
CA GLY A 13 -7.38 22.46 -25.53
C GLY A 13 -8.41 22.81 -24.45
N GLN A 14 -8.46 22.09 -23.33
CA GLN A 14 -9.27 22.45 -22.17
C GLN A 14 -8.41 22.95 -21.01
N SER A 15 -8.84 24.02 -20.35
CA SER A 15 -8.17 24.55 -19.15
C SER A 15 -8.49 23.74 -17.88
N TYR A 16 -9.56 22.94 -17.89
CA TYR A 16 -9.99 22.12 -16.75
C TYR A 16 -9.84 20.63 -17.07
N PRO A 17 -9.39 19.81 -16.10
CA PRO A 17 -9.30 18.37 -16.30
C PRO A 17 -10.69 17.72 -16.29
N GLN A 18 -10.88 16.75 -17.18
CA GLN A 18 -12.06 15.87 -17.16
C GLN A 18 -11.82 14.76 -16.15
N TRP A 19 -12.72 14.59 -15.18
CA TRP A 19 -12.59 13.54 -14.16
C TRP A 19 -13.19 12.24 -14.68
N GLU A 20 -12.40 11.16 -14.67
CA GLU A 20 -12.81 9.83 -15.09
C GLU A 20 -12.82 8.87 -13.88
N GLU A 21 -13.92 8.14 -13.73
CA GLU A 21 -14.05 7.13 -12.68
C GLU A 21 -13.56 5.77 -13.18
N ILE A 22 -12.61 5.18 -12.47
CA ILE A 22 -12.09 3.85 -12.77
C ILE A 22 -12.56 2.84 -11.75
N PHE A 23 -13.21 1.79 -12.24
CA PHE A 23 -13.65 0.65 -11.44
C PHE A 23 -12.65 -0.50 -11.53
N LEU A 24 -12.31 -1.09 -10.40
CA LEU A 24 -11.67 -2.39 -10.34
C LEU A 24 -12.72 -3.50 -10.43
N THR A 25 -12.35 -4.59 -11.11
CA THR A 25 -13.16 -5.81 -11.06
C THR A 25 -12.94 -6.54 -9.73
N GLU A 26 -13.90 -7.38 -9.33
CA GLU A 26 -13.79 -8.18 -8.10
C GLU A 26 -12.55 -9.09 -8.09
N GLN A 27 -12.16 -9.59 -9.26
CA GLN A 27 -10.94 -10.38 -9.41
C GLN A 27 -9.66 -9.55 -9.18
N GLU A 28 -9.60 -8.34 -9.73
CA GLU A 28 -8.47 -7.42 -9.53
C GLU A 28 -8.35 -7.02 -8.05
N GLU A 29 -9.47 -6.72 -7.40
CA GLU A 29 -9.47 -6.40 -5.97
C GLU A 29 -8.96 -7.55 -5.12
N ARG A 30 -9.43 -8.77 -5.37
CA ARG A 30 -8.99 -9.95 -4.62
C ARG A 30 -7.50 -10.20 -4.79
N GLN A 31 -6.95 -9.94 -5.99
CA GLN A 31 -5.52 -10.06 -6.25
C GLN A 31 -4.73 -9.01 -5.46
N GLU A 32 -5.16 -7.74 -5.49
CA GLU A 32 -4.49 -6.67 -4.74
C GLU A 32 -4.59 -6.85 -3.23
N GLU A 33 -5.70 -7.38 -2.71
CA GLU A 33 -5.84 -7.74 -1.30
C GLU A 33 -4.87 -8.85 -0.88
N GLN A 34 -4.72 -9.88 -1.71
CA GLN A 34 -3.76 -10.95 -1.46
C GLN A 34 -2.32 -10.44 -1.52
N LYS A 35 -2.02 -9.54 -2.47
CA LYS A 35 -0.70 -8.91 -2.59
C LYS A 35 -0.39 -8.03 -1.37
N SER A 36 -1.30 -7.13 -1.00
CA SER A 36 -1.21 -6.31 0.21
C SER A 36 -0.96 -7.17 1.45
N ARG A 37 -1.68 -8.28 1.61
CA ARG A 37 -1.49 -9.20 2.74
C ARG A 37 -0.11 -9.85 2.74
N LYS A 38 0.38 -10.31 1.59
CA LYS A 38 1.71 -10.92 1.48
C LYS A 38 2.82 -9.91 1.80
N GLU A 39 2.71 -8.69 1.28
CA GLU A 39 3.66 -7.62 1.53
C GLU A 39 3.70 -7.24 3.01
N ASN A 40 2.53 -7.09 3.63
CA ASN A 40 2.42 -6.77 5.05
C ASN A 40 3.02 -7.88 5.94
N LEU A 41 2.90 -9.15 5.55
CA LEU A 41 3.55 -10.25 6.27
C LEU A 41 5.07 -10.20 6.15
N LEU A 42 5.62 -9.81 5.00
CA LEU A 42 7.06 -9.62 4.82
C LEU A 42 7.56 -8.45 5.66
N LEU A 43 6.90 -7.29 5.55
CA LEU A 43 7.22 -6.09 6.33
C LEU A 43 7.18 -6.34 7.84
N MET A 44 6.21 -7.11 8.33
CA MET A 44 6.13 -7.44 9.75
C MET A 44 7.33 -8.28 10.21
N LYS A 45 7.79 -9.24 9.39
CA LYS A 45 8.98 -10.05 9.71
C LYS A 45 10.23 -9.17 9.76
N GLU A 46 10.41 -8.30 8.77
CA GLU A 46 11.51 -7.33 8.77
C GLU A 46 11.48 -6.43 10.00
N CYS A 47 10.29 -5.95 10.41
CA CYS A 47 10.15 -5.10 11.59
C CYS A 47 10.49 -5.84 12.89
N ILE A 48 10.23 -7.15 12.98
CA ILE A 48 10.64 -7.98 14.12
C ILE A 48 12.16 -8.11 14.17
N ASP A 49 12.79 -8.39 13.03
CA ASP A 49 14.25 -8.51 12.94
C ASP A 49 14.95 -7.16 13.25
N ASP A 50 14.43 -6.05 12.72
CA ASP A 50 14.90 -4.69 13.00
C ASP A 50 14.75 -4.35 14.50
N ALA A 51 13.59 -4.65 15.10
CA ALA A 51 13.37 -4.41 16.53
C ALA A 51 14.33 -5.22 17.41
N ALA A 52 14.59 -6.49 17.05
CA ALA A 52 15.55 -7.34 17.74
C ALA A 52 16.99 -6.78 17.64
N ALA A 53 17.39 -6.28 16.47
CA ALA A 53 18.69 -5.67 16.25
C ALA A 53 18.88 -4.41 17.12
N VAL A 54 17.88 -3.53 17.18
CA VAL A 54 17.93 -2.30 18.00
C VAL A 54 18.07 -2.62 19.49
N ILE A 55 17.30 -3.59 20.00
CA ILE A 55 17.37 -3.99 21.42
C ILE A 55 18.74 -4.56 21.77
N LYS A 56 19.31 -5.38 20.88
CA LYS A 56 20.66 -5.93 21.05
C LYS A 56 21.72 -4.83 21.03
N GLU A 57 21.65 -3.91 20.07
CA GLU A 57 22.60 -2.80 19.94
C GLU A 57 22.58 -1.89 21.17
N LYS A 58 21.38 -1.57 21.67
CA LYS A 58 21.21 -0.70 22.83
C LYS A 58 21.35 -1.42 24.18
N SER A 59 21.73 -2.70 24.18
CA SER A 59 21.86 -3.53 25.38
C SER A 59 20.63 -3.47 26.29
N LEU A 60 19.45 -3.33 25.69
CA LEU A 60 18.18 -3.29 26.40
C LEU A 60 17.78 -4.70 26.82
N LYS A 61 16.96 -4.80 27.88
CA LYS A 61 16.45 -6.10 28.31
C LYS A 61 15.56 -6.69 27.21
N SER A 62 15.95 -7.85 26.71
CA SER A 62 15.26 -8.57 25.65
C SER A 62 14.04 -9.30 26.22
N TYR A 63 12.93 -8.57 26.39
CA TYR A 63 11.62 -9.17 26.63
C TYR A 63 10.87 -9.32 25.31
N GLU A 64 10.24 -10.47 25.06
CA GLU A 64 9.45 -10.73 23.85
C GLU A 64 8.38 -9.65 23.62
N THR A 65 7.70 -9.20 24.69
CA THR A 65 6.70 -8.13 24.62
C THR A 65 7.28 -6.80 24.11
N SER A 66 8.53 -6.47 24.48
CA SER A 66 9.16 -5.20 24.07
C SER A 66 9.58 -5.23 22.60
N ILE A 67 10.08 -6.38 22.12
CA ILE A 67 10.39 -6.62 20.71
C ILE A 67 9.12 -6.47 19.88
N ILE A 68 8.03 -7.13 20.28
CA ILE A 68 6.76 -7.11 19.55
C ILE A 68 6.17 -5.70 19.51
N ASN A 69 6.15 -4.98 20.62
CA ASN A 69 5.61 -3.60 20.65
C ASN A 69 6.41 -2.65 19.74
N MET A 70 7.74 -2.79 19.72
CA MET A 70 8.59 -1.99 18.84
C MET A 70 8.38 -2.37 17.36
N ALA A 71 8.28 -3.67 17.06
CA ALA A 71 7.97 -4.16 15.73
C ALA A 71 6.60 -3.67 15.23
N ILE A 72 5.58 -3.63 16.10
CA ILE A 72 4.26 -3.05 15.78
C ILE A 72 4.39 -1.57 15.45
N ALA A 73 5.11 -0.79 16.27
CA ALA A 73 5.29 0.65 16.02
C ALA A 73 6.02 0.92 14.69
N LEU A 74 7.03 0.11 14.36
CA LEU A 74 7.74 0.18 13.08
C LEU A 74 6.84 -0.22 11.91
N PHE A 75 6.06 -1.29 12.10
CA PHE A 75 5.12 -1.78 11.11
C PHE A 75 4.04 -0.74 10.81
N GLU A 76 3.44 -0.11 11.81
CA GLU A 76 2.43 0.94 11.61
C GLU A 76 2.95 2.14 10.81
N LYS A 77 4.26 2.41 10.86
CA LYS A 77 4.89 3.49 10.06
C LYS A 77 5.26 3.07 8.65
N ARG A 78 5.52 1.79 8.41
CA ARG A 78 5.99 1.26 7.11
C ARG A 78 4.88 0.59 6.30
N ALA A 79 3.87 0.04 6.96
CA ALA A 79 2.80 -0.71 6.33
C ALA A 79 1.90 0.22 5.52
N SER A 80 1.64 -0.17 4.28
CA SER A 80 0.66 0.51 3.44
C SER A 80 -0.69 -0.18 3.56
N HIS A 81 -1.76 0.62 3.63
CA HIS A 81 -3.12 0.09 3.69
C HIS A 81 -3.54 -0.56 2.37
N THR A 82 -4.41 -1.56 2.44
CA THR A 82 -5.00 -2.21 1.27
C THR A 82 -5.63 -1.21 0.29
N VAL A 83 -6.18 -0.10 0.79
CA VAL A 83 -6.72 0.97 -0.05
C VAL A 83 -5.65 1.56 -0.98
N TYR A 84 -4.44 1.82 -0.49
CA TYR A 84 -3.34 2.35 -1.32
C TYR A 84 -3.01 1.45 -2.51
N TRP A 85 -3.00 0.13 -2.31
CA TRP A 85 -2.75 -0.84 -3.38
C TRP A 85 -3.86 -0.84 -4.41
N LYS A 86 -5.13 -0.81 -3.97
CA LYS A 86 -6.30 -0.70 -4.87
C LYS A 86 -6.25 0.62 -5.66
N GLU A 87 -5.91 1.73 -5.03
CA GLU A 87 -5.78 3.02 -5.70
C GLU A 87 -4.64 3.05 -6.72
N SER A 88 -3.49 2.48 -6.37
CA SER A 88 -2.34 2.38 -7.28
C SER A 88 -2.70 1.54 -8.51
N ARG A 89 -3.41 0.43 -8.30
CA ARG A 89 -3.91 -0.40 -9.41
C ARG A 89 -4.94 0.31 -10.28
N ALA A 90 -5.87 1.05 -9.67
CA ALA A 90 -6.83 1.86 -10.39
C ALA A 90 -6.14 2.96 -11.21
N LYS A 91 -5.06 3.55 -10.68
CA LYS A 91 -4.23 4.52 -11.40
C LYS A 91 -3.48 3.89 -12.57
N GLU A 92 -2.88 2.71 -12.40
CA GLU A 92 -2.26 1.98 -13.51
C GLU A 92 -3.26 1.71 -14.65
N LYS A 93 -4.50 1.36 -14.29
CA LYS A 93 -5.59 1.14 -15.25
C LYS A 93 -5.98 2.44 -15.96
N PHE A 94 -6.10 3.54 -15.23
CA PHE A 94 -6.29 4.88 -15.79
C PHE A 94 -5.18 5.23 -16.79
N ASP A 95 -3.92 5.10 -16.38
CA ASP A 95 -2.77 5.47 -17.21
C ASP A 95 -2.72 4.65 -18.50
N LYS A 96 -3.00 3.33 -18.45
CA LYS A 96 -3.10 2.49 -19.66
C LYS A 96 -4.22 2.92 -20.61
N LEU A 97 -5.37 3.32 -20.09
CA LEU A 97 -6.52 3.72 -20.91
C LEU A 97 -6.32 5.07 -21.59
N PHE A 98 -5.51 5.97 -21.00
CA PHE A 98 -5.47 7.37 -21.41
C PHE A 98 -4.08 7.93 -21.75
N GLN A 99 -2.97 7.22 -21.48
CA GLN A 99 -1.61 7.63 -21.89
C GLN A 99 -1.11 6.97 -23.20
N GLU A 100 -1.89 6.08 -23.84
CA GLU A 100 -1.52 5.48 -25.15
C GLU A 100 -1.74 6.39 -26.38
N LYS A 101 -1.97 7.71 -26.23
CA LYS A 101 -1.98 8.67 -27.36
C LYS A 101 -1.47 10.06 -27.02
#